data_AF-A0A1G5HSE0-F1
#
_entry.id   AF-A0A1G5HSE0-F1
#
_cell.length_a   1.000
_cell.length_b   1.000
_cell.length_c   1.000
_cell.angle_alpha   90.00
_cell.angle_beta   90.00
_cell.angle_gamma   90.00
#
_symmetry.space_group_name_H-M   'P 1'
#
loop_
_entity.id
_entity.type
_entity.pdbx_description
1 polymer ?
#
loop_
_entity_poly.entity_id
_entity_poly.type
_entity_poly.pdbx_seq_one_letter_code
_entity_poly.pdbx_strand_id
1 'polypeptide(L)'
;MEIIFGLIGGLGLFLYGMNVMSTGLQKAAGDKLKSIIGMLTSNRFMAVLVGAGVTAIVQSSSATTVMVIGFVNAGMMKLTQAVGVIMGANIGTTITAQIITFKIEKYAPIIVGIAVGVWLFTENRKLKQIAEAFIGFGILFIGMKFMGDSLRPLREAQAFRDLLVGFGTNPALGILAGFAITVAVQSSTASTGILLALAMEGLIPIESGLPILFGINIGTTVTAMLSSIGANKTAKRAAAFHFVFNFIGTLIFIFVLQGPVYRIITTLDPGDIPRQIANAHTIFNIANTLILLPFAGILVSLVNKMFPGDEDSTEGIKYIDDRILETPSIALASAIKETLHMGNIARDSLENSIEGFLEANQKKIDESFRVEKIVNELEREMSTYLVKLSNTNISIRNRETVDGLFNTINDIERVGDHAENIAELAQYKIDNHLEFSEIAVSELKEMAELVVKAYKDSLTAMKNLDGSLAMKVIEIEGNVDSMEKSLRVNHIQRLNNHLCNPSSGVIFLDFISNMERISDHASNIAMAVLDELKTNK
;
A
#
# COMPACT_ATOMS: atom_id res chain seq x y z
N MET A 1 -7.56 35.64 -21.63
CA MET A 1 -6.30 35.00 -21.22
C MET A 1 -6.08 35.10 -19.71
N GLU A 2 -6.25 36.27 -19.08
CA GLU A 2 -6.08 36.44 -17.63
C GLU A 2 -6.93 35.49 -16.77
N ILE A 3 -8.21 35.29 -17.10
CA ILE A 3 -9.09 34.33 -16.41
C ILE A 3 -8.52 32.90 -16.48
N ILE A 4 -8.03 32.49 -17.66
CA ILE A 4 -7.51 31.13 -17.89
C ILE A 4 -6.18 30.93 -17.14
N PHE A 5 -5.26 31.88 -17.23
CA PHE A 5 -3.98 31.81 -16.50
C PHE A 5 -4.19 31.87 -14.99
N GLY A 6 -5.12 32.70 -14.55
CA GLY A 6 -5.50 32.81 -13.15
C GLY A 6 -6.13 31.51 -12.60
N LEU A 7 -7.04 30.90 -13.36
CA LEU A 7 -7.65 29.61 -13.01
C LEU A 7 -6.62 28.48 -12.97
N ILE A 8 -5.77 28.36 -14.00
CA ILE A 8 -4.74 27.30 -14.08
C ILE A 8 -3.69 27.50 -12.98
N GLY A 9 -3.21 28.73 -12.77
CA GLY A 9 -2.26 29.05 -11.71
C GLY A 9 -2.83 28.81 -10.32
N GLY A 10 -4.09 29.20 -10.09
CA GLY A 10 -4.80 29.00 -8.83
C GLY A 10 -5.04 27.52 -8.55
N LEU A 11 -5.46 26.76 -9.56
CA LEU A 11 -5.59 25.31 -9.48
C LEU A 11 -4.24 24.63 -9.23
N GLY A 12 -3.18 25.07 -9.89
CA GLY A 12 -1.82 24.57 -9.68
C GLY A 12 -1.33 24.77 -8.25
N LEU A 13 -1.49 25.98 -7.70
CA LEU A 13 -1.19 26.28 -6.30
C LEU A 13 -2.07 25.46 -5.34
N PHE A 14 -3.36 25.32 -5.65
CA PHE A 14 -4.30 24.53 -4.85
C PHE A 14 -3.87 23.06 -4.79
N LEU A 15 -3.59 22.45 -5.94
CA LEU A 15 -3.13 21.05 -6.05
C LEU A 15 -1.78 20.84 -5.39
N TYR A 16 -0.82 21.76 -5.60
CA TYR A 16 0.49 21.69 -4.94
C TYR A 16 0.36 21.83 -3.42
N GLY A 17 -0.44 22.77 -2.94
CA GLY A 17 -0.75 22.93 -1.52
C GLY A 17 -1.35 21.67 -0.91
N MET A 18 -2.31 21.03 -1.60
CA MET A 18 -2.87 19.74 -1.18
C MET A 18 -1.82 18.63 -1.13
N ASN A 19 -0.94 18.54 -2.13
CA ASN A 19 0.12 17.53 -2.18
C ASN A 19 1.12 17.68 -1.01
N VAL A 20 1.58 18.91 -0.77
CA VAL A 20 2.49 19.24 0.34
C VAL A 20 1.79 18.97 1.68
N MET A 21 0.52 19.36 1.82
CA MET A 21 -0.27 19.12 3.03
C MET A 21 -0.41 17.62 3.32
N SER A 22 -0.84 16.84 2.32
CA SER A 22 -1.00 15.40 2.41
C SER A 22 0.32 14.72 2.77
N THR A 23 1.41 15.08 2.07
CA THR A 23 2.74 14.54 2.34
C THR A 23 3.21 14.82 3.76
N GLY A 24 3.02 16.06 4.25
CA GLY A 24 3.34 16.43 5.64
C GLY A 24 2.54 15.62 6.66
N LEU A 25 1.23 15.46 6.45
CA LEU A 25 0.35 14.66 7.31
C LEU A 25 0.72 13.17 7.29
N GLN A 26 1.02 12.61 6.13
CA GLN A 26 1.45 11.21 5.99
C GLN A 26 2.79 10.95 6.69
N LYS A 27 3.78 11.84 6.49
CA LYS A 27 5.08 11.76 7.17
C LYS A 27 4.91 11.88 8.69
N ALA A 28 4.06 12.78 9.16
CA ALA A 28 3.77 12.97 10.59
C ALA A 28 3.01 11.78 11.20
N ALA A 29 2.13 11.14 10.45
CA ALA A 29 1.42 9.93 10.87
C ALA A 29 2.36 8.71 10.98
N GLY A 30 3.37 8.62 10.09
CA GLY A 30 4.47 7.66 10.19
C GLY A 30 3.99 6.21 10.29
N ASP A 31 4.51 5.48 11.30
CA ASP A 31 4.22 4.06 11.52
C ASP A 31 2.76 3.76 11.85
N LYS A 32 1.96 4.76 12.25
CA LYS A 32 0.52 4.56 12.49
C LYS A 32 -0.23 4.20 11.21
N LEU A 33 0.29 4.59 10.04
CA LEU A 33 -0.27 4.14 8.76
C LEU A 33 0.11 2.68 8.45
N LYS A 34 1.28 2.19 8.93
CA LYS A 34 1.70 0.78 8.77
C LYS A 34 0.78 -0.17 9.54
N SER A 35 0.37 0.20 10.75
CA SER A 35 -0.51 -0.63 11.58
C SER A 35 -1.91 -0.84 10.98
N ILE A 36 -2.30 -0.01 10.00
CA ILE A 36 -3.57 -0.13 9.28
C ILE A 36 -3.66 -1.44 8.52
N ILE A 37 -2.56 -1.98 7.99
CA ILE A 37 -2.57 -3.28 7.30
C ILE A 37 -3.01 -4.41 8.25
N GLY A 38 -2.65 -4.33 9.54
CA GLY A 38 -3.12 -5.27 10.57
C GLY A 38 -4.58 -5.05 11.00
N MET A 39 -5.10 -3.83 10.81
CA MET A 39 -6.49 -3.45 11.10
C MET A 39 -7.44 -3.65 9.91
N LEU A 40 -6.95 -4.13 8.76
CA LEU A 40 -7.78 -4.63 7.65
C LEU A 40 -8.46 -5.93 8.08
N THR A 41 -9.37 -5.81 9.04
CA THR A 41 -10.06 -6.92 9.71
C THR A 41 -11.23 -7.44 8.87
N SER A 42 -11.80 -8.57 9.28
CA SER A 42 -12.98 -9.18 8.65
C SER A 42 -14.29 -8.40 8.88
N ASN A 43 -14.29 -7.37 9.74
CA ASN A 43 -15.49 -6.62 10.08
C ASN A 43 -15.72 -5.43 9.11
N ARG A 44 -16.84 -5.48 8.38
CA ARG A 44 -17.28 -4.46 7.42
C ARG A 44 -17.34 -3.03 7.99
N PHE A 45 -17.76 -2.87 9.25
CA PHE A 45 -17.86 -1.55 9.88
C PHE A 45 -16.48 -0.97 10.19
N MET A 46 -15.57 -1.82 10.67
CA MET A 46 -14.19 -1.42 10.92
C MET A 46 -13.49 -1.06 9.61
N ALA A 47 -13.76 -1.80 8.53
CA ALA A 47 -13.24 -1.47 7.20
C ALA A 47 -13.68 -0.07 6.72
N VAL A 48 -14.94 0.31 6.96
CA VAL A 48 -15.44 1.68 6.66
C VAL A 48 -14.68 2.73 7.48
N LEU A 49 -14.51 2.51 8.80
CA LEU A 49 -13.79 3.46 9.65
C LEU A 49 -12.31 3.59 9.23
N VAL A 50 -11.67 2.48 8.88
CA VAL A 50 -10.30 2.45 8.37
C VAL A 50 -10.20 3.23 7.06
N GLY A 51 -11.08 2.98 6.09
CA GLY A 51 -11.07 3.70 4.81
C GLY A 51 -11.30 5.20 4.98
N ALA A 52 -12.21 5.59 5.87
CA ALA A 52 -12.46 6.98 6.20
C ALA A 52 -11.24 7.63 6.86
N GLY A 53 -10.60 6.96 7.83
CA GLY A 53 -9.41 7.46 8.51
C GLY A 53 -8.20 7.58 7.60
N VAL A 54 -7.92 6.56 6.77
CA VAL A 54 -6.84 6.61 5.78
C VAL A 54 -7.06 7.77 4.82
N THR A 55 -8.25 7.88 4.24
CA THR A 55 -8.54 8.93 3.27
C THR A 55 -8.54 10.32 3.90
N ALA A 56 -8.93 10.44 5.17
CA ALA A 56 -8.81 11.68 5.92
C ALA A 56 -7.35 12.13 6.08
N ILE A 57 -6.42 11.20 6.28
CA ILE A 57 -4.99 11.52 6.46
C ILE A 57 -4.33 11.76 5.10
N VAL A 58 -4.59 10.88 4.13
CA VAL A 58 -4.04 10.94 2.76
C VAL A 58 -4.68 12.05 1.93
N GLN A 59 -5.91 12.49 2.28
CA GLN A 59 -6.68 13.54 1.60
C GLN A 59 -7.03 13.21 0.13
N SER A 60 -6.98 11.93 -0.24
CA SER A 60 -7.27 11.44 -1.59
C SER A 60 -8.00 10.09 -1.55
N SER A 61 -9.30 10.09 -1.87
CA SER A 61 -10.08 8.85 -2.04
C SER A 61 -9.62 8.06 -3.24
N SER A 62 -9.21 8.72 -4.32
CA SER A 62 -8.68 8.02 -5.50
C SER A 62 -7.43 7.24 -5.14
N ALA A 63 -6.46 7.85 -4.44
CA ALA A 63 -5.27 7.14 -3.98
C ALA A 63 -5.61 5.98 -3.03
N THR A 64 -6.52 6.21 -2.08
CA THR A 64 -6.96 5.17 -1.14
C THR A 64 -7.66 4.01 -1.86
N THR A 65 -8.49 4.30 -2.86
CA THR A 65 -9.21 3.29 -3.63
C THR A 65 -8.27 2.52 -4.56
N VAL A 66 -7.34 3.21 -5.21
CA VAL A 66 -6.29 2.60 -6.05
C VAL A 66 -5.42 1.67 -5.21
N MET A 67 -5.03 2.07 -4.01
CA MET A 67 -4.32 1.22 -3.06
C MET A 67 -5.14 0.00 -2.65
N VAL A 68 -6.44 0.17 -2.34
CA VAL A 68 -7.36 -0.95 -2.05
C VAL A 68 -7.45 -1.93 -3.22
N ILE A 69 -7.50 -1.43 -4.45
CA ILE A 69 -7.47 -2.26 -5.66
C ILE A 69 -6.14 -3.02 -5.75
N GLY A 70 -5.00 -2.36 -5.47
CA GLY A 70 -3.69 -3.02 -5.40
C GLY A 70 -3.66 -4.14 -4.35
N PHE A 71 -4.25 -3.92 -3.17
CA PHE A 71 -4.35 -4.95 -2.13
C PHE A 71 -5.21 -6.14 -2.52
N VAL A 72 -6.32 -5.89 -3.22
CA VAL A 72 -7.16 -6.96 -3.75
C VAL A 72 -6.44 -7.69 -4.89
N ASN A 73 -5.68 -6.97 -5.72
CA ASN A 73 -4.91 -7.55 -6.80
C ASN A 73 -3.80 -8.48 -6.29
N ALA A 74 -3.10 -8.05 -5.24
CA ALA A 74 -2.08 -8.85 -4.59
C ALA A 74 -2.68 -10.06 -3.82
N GLY A 75 -3.99 -10.08 -3.57
CA GLY A 75 -4.63 -11.15 -2.80
C GLY A 75 -4.53 -10.97 -1.28
N MET A 76 -4.04 -9.81 -0.81
CA MET A 76 -3.99 -9.45 0.60
C MET A 76 -5.36 -9.19 1.21
N MET A 77 -6.34 -8.86 0.38
CA MET A 77 -7.66 -8.42 0.83
C MET A 77 -8.76 -9.05 -0.02
N LYS A 78 -9.78 -9.60 0.65
CA LYS A 78 -10.98 -10.08 -0.03
C LYS A 78 -11.81 -8.91 -0.54
N LEU A 79 -12.57 -9.13 -1.61
CA LEU A 79 -13.51 -8.14 -2.15
C LEU A 79 -14.46 -7.58 -1.07
N THR A 80 -14.94 -8.42 -0.14
CA THR A 80 -15.85 -8.01 0.93
C THR A 80 -15.22 -7.03 1.93
N GLN A 81 -13.90 -7.11 2.15
CA GLN A 81 -13.16 -6.16 2.97
C GLN A 81 -12.92 -4.87 2.19
N ALA A 82 -12.53 -4.99 0.92
CA ALA A 82 -12.32 -3.87 0.00
C ALA A 82 -13.53 -2.94 -0.07
N VAL A 83 -14.73 -3.53 -0.18
CA VAL A 83 -16.02 -2.83 -0.20
C VAL A 83 -16.16 -1.87 0.98
N GLY A 84 -15.87 -2.31 2.20
CA GLY A 84 -15.95 -1.47 3.39
C GLY A 84 -14.97 -0.30 3.32
N VAL A 85 -13.72 -0.57 2.94
CA VAL A 85 -12.68 0.47 2.84
C VAL A 85 -13.03 1.50 1.75
N ILE A 86 -13.54 1.07 0.60
CA ILE A 86 -13.98 1.95 -0.49
C ILE A 86 -15.12 2.88 -0.04
N MET A 87 -16.15 2.31 0.62
CA MET A 87 -17.23 3.11 1.20
C MET A 87 -16.72 4.13 2.23
N GLY A 88 -15.78 3.70 3.07
CA GLY A 88 -15.09 4.57 4.03
C GLY A 88 -14.32 5.70 3.36
N ALA A 89 -13.58 5.41 2.29
CA ALA A 89 -12.75 6.39 1.60
C ALA A 89 -13.56 7.56 1.05
N ASN A 90 -14.76 7.26 0.55
CA ASN A 90 -15.75 8.24 0.15
C ASN A 90 -16.14 9.19 1.30
N ILE A 91 -16.32 8.68 2.53
CA ILE A 91 -16.56 9.50 3.72
C ILE A 91 -15.33 10.35 4.05
N GLY A 92 -14.13 9.76 4.07
CA GLY A 92 -12.92 10.47 4.47
C GLY A 92 -12.60 11.69 3.59
N THR A 93 -12.94 11.63 2.29
CA THR A 93 -12.71 12.74 1.34
C THR A 93 -13.50 14.01 1.69
N THR A 94 -14.62 13.89 2.41
CA THR A 94 -15.46 15.06 2.71
C THR A 94 -14.82 16.01 3.71
N ILE A 95 -13.83 15.53 4.47
CA ILE A 95 -13.05 16.35 5.41
C ILE A 95 -12.36 17.51 4.69
N THR A 96 -11.86 17.30 3.46
CA THR A 96 -11.18 18.38 2.74
C THR A 96 -12.14 19.53 2.40
N ALA A 97 -13.35 19.21 1.93
CA ALA A 97 -14.37 20.22 1.64
C ALA A 97 -14.79 20.98 2.90
N GLN A 98 -14.90 20.28 4.04
CA GLN A 98 -15.16 20.91 5.33
C GLN A 98 -14.04 21.87 5.72
N ILE A 99 -12.79 21.43 5.65
CA ILE A 99 -11.60 22.24 5.94
C ILE A 99 -11.61 23.54 5.11
N ILE A 100 -11.83 23.42 3.80
CA ILE A 100 -11.81 24.54 2.85
C ILE A 100 -12.86 25.61 3.17
N THR A 101 -14.05 25.21 3.61
CA THR A 101 -15.16 26.14 3.84
C THR A 101 -15.08 26.89 5.16
N PHE A 102 -14.15 26.52 6.05
CA PHE A 102 -13.81 27.39 7.17
C PHE A 102 -13.08 28.61 6.61
N LYS A 103 -13.59 29.82 6.90
CA LYS A 103 -13.14 31.12 6.37
C LYS A 103 -11.74 31.52 6.87
N ILE A 104 -10.76 30.66 6.64
CA ILE A 104 -9.37 30.74 7.10
C ILE A 104 -8.48 31.44 6.06
N GLU A 105 -9.00 31.67 4.86
CA GLU A 105 -8.30 32.32 3.73
C GLU A 105 -7.53 33.59 4.15
N LYS A 106 -8.13 34.46 4.98
CA LYS A 106 -7.48 35.69 5.48
C LYS A 106 -6.20 35.42 6.28
N TYR A 107 -6.14 34.30 6.98
CA TYR A 107 -5.01 33.92 7.83
C TYR A 107 -3.97 33.08 7.09
N ALA A 108 -4.28 32.59 5.88
CA ALA A 108 -3.42 31.70 5.13
C ALA A 108 -1.98 32.24 4.93
N PRO A 109 -1.75 33.53 4.56
CA PRO A 109 -0.39 34.05 4.44
C PRO A 109 0.41 34.03 5.75
N ILE A 110 -0.25 34.31 6.88
CA ILE A 110 0.39 34.30 8.21
C ILE A 110 0.72 32.86 8.61
N ILE A 111 -0.20 31.91 8.35
CA ILE A 111 0.02 30.48 8.60
C ILE A 111 1.23 30.00 7.80
N VAL A 112 1.35 30.36 6.52
CA VAL A 112 2.53 30.03 5.70
C VAL A 112 3.78 30.65 6.29
N GLY A 113 3.77 31.95 6.64
CA GLY A 113 4.95 32.63 7.19
C GLY A 113 5.48 31.97 8.48
N ILE A 114 4.57 31.65 9.41
CA ILE A 114 4.94 30.96 10.67
C ILE A 114 5.42 29.54 10.37
N ALA A 115 4.69 28.79 9.53
CA ALA A 115 5.02 27.40 9.24
C ALA A 115 6.37 27.28 8.51
N VAL A 116 6.67 28.16 7.55
CA VAL A 116 7.99 28.24 6.90
C VAL A 116 9.07 28.60 7.92
N GLY A 117 8.81 29.55 8.82
CA GLY A 117 9.74 29.89 9.90
C GLY A 117 10.06 28.67 10.78
N VAL A 118 9.03 27.96 11.26
CA VAL A 118 9.21 26.72 12.04
C VAL A 118 9.99 25.68 11.22
N TRP A 119 9.63 25.48 9.95
CA TRP A 119 10.25 24.49 9.06
C TRP A 119 11.74 24.77 8.79
N LEU A 120 12.13 26.05 8.69
CA LEU A 120 13.50 26.48 8.46
C LEU A 120 14.37 26.38 9.72
N PHE A 121 13.84 26.77 10.87
CA PHE A 121 14.64 26.95 12.10
C PHE A 121 14.55 25.79 13.08
N THR A 122 13.61 24.85 12.93
CA THR A 122 13.51 23.69 13.81
C THR A 122 14.42 22.54 13.35
N GLU A 123 15.13 21.92 14.29
CA GLU A 123 15.83 20.65 14.08
C GLU A 123 14.92 19.44 14.37
N ASN A 124 13.78 19.66 15.04
CA ASN A 124 12.85 18.58 15.38
C ASN A 124 12.09 18.10 14.14
N ARG A 125 12.38 16.86 13.72
CA ARG A 125 11.81 16.24 12.52
C ARG A 125 10.27 16.20 12.52
N LYS A 126 9.63 15.91 13.66
CA LYS A 126 8.16 15.85 13.75
C LYS A 126 7.54 17.23 13.57
N LEU A 127 8.11 18.24 14.22
CA LEU A 127 7.67 19.63 14.04
C LEU A 127 7.85 20.10 12.59
N LYS A 128 8.94 19.69 11.94
CA LYS A 128 9.19 20.01 10.52
C LYS A 128 8.13 19.40 9.59
N GLN A 129 7.72 18.14 9.84
CA GLN A 129 6.65 17.47 9.06
C GLN A 129 5.27 18.11 9.27
N ILE A 130 4.98 18.51 10.52
CA ILE A 130 3.74 19.24 10.84
C ILE A 130 3.77 20.63 10.18
N ALA A 131 4.91 21.32 10.20
CA ALA A 131 5.09 22.60 9.53
C ALA A 131 4.91 22.46 8.00
N GLU A 132 5.44 21.41 7.38
CA GLU A 132 5.20 21.07 5.97
C GLU A 132 3.69 20.94 5.70
N ALA A 133 2.93 20.27 6.58
CA ALA A 133 1.48 20.18 6.44
C ALA A 133 0.79 21.56 6.46
N PHE A 134 1.18 22.44 7.39
CA PHE A 134 0.62 23.79 7.48
C PHE A 134 1.06 24.73 6.34
N ILE A 135 2.26 24.55 5.78
CA ILE A 135 2.69 25.25 4.56
C ILE A 135 1.77 24.87 3.41
N GLY A 136 1.58 23.57 3.17
CA GLY A 136 0.68 23.08 2.14
C GLY A 136 -0.76 23.58 2.32
N PHE A 137 -1.25 23.53 3.56
CA PHE A 137 -2.56 24.08 3.94
C PHE A 137 -2.68 25.57 3.55
N GLY A 138 -1.71 26.40 3.92
CA GLY A 138 -1.77 27.83 3.58
C GLY A 138 -1.67 28.11 2.08
N ILE A 139 -0.80 27.40 1.36
CA ILE A 139 -0.67 27.51 -0.11
C ILE A 139 -1.96 27.11 -0.82
N LEU A 140 -2.63 26.07 -0.33
CA LEU A 140 -3.93 25.63 -0.85
C LEU A 140 -4.96 26.76 -0.83
N PHE A 141 -5.09 27.47 0.30
CA PHE A 141 -6.01 28.61 0.42
C PHE A 141 -5.59 29.79 -0.45
N ILE A 142 -4.29 30.06 -0.59
CA ILE A 142 -3.79 31.10 -1.51
C ILE A 142 -4.17 30.76 -2.96
N GLY A 143 -4.01 29.50 -3.37
CA GLY A 143 -4.43 29.02 -4.69
C GLY A 143 -5.94 29.15 -4.91
N MET A 144 -6.74 28.83 -3.90
CA MET A 144 -8.19 29.01 -3.95
C MET A 144 -8.60 30.47 -4.11
N LYS A 145 -8.00 31.36 -3.33
CA LYS A 145 -8.23 32.81 -3.46
C LYS A 145 -7.90 33.30 -4.87
N PHE A 146 -6.74 32.91 -5.39
CA PHE A 146 -6.30 33.29 -6.73
C PHE A 146 -7.26 32.78 -7.81
N MET A 147 -7.79 31.57 -7.65
CA MET A 147 -8.84 31.03 -8.51
C MET A 147 -10.13 31.84 -8.42
N GLY A 148 -10.59 32.19 -7.22
CA GLY A 148 -11.78 33.02 -6.99
C GLY A 148 -11.66 34.41 -7.62
N ASP A 149 -10.55 35.11 -7.35
CA ASP A 149 -10.24 36.42 -7.94
C ASP A 149 -10.29 36.37 -9.49
N SER A 150 -9.83 35.26 -10.09
CA SER A 150 -9.82 35.05 -11.53
C SER A 150 -11.20 34.74 -12.12
N LEU A 151 -12.10 34.15 -11.31
CA LEU A 151 -13.46 33.81 -11.70
C LEU A 151 -14.43 34.99 -11.56
N ARG A 152 -14.11 36.02 -10.75
CA ARG A 152 -14.96 37.19 -10.52
C ARG A 152 -15.52 37.85 -11.78
N PRO A 153 -14.72 38.12 -12.84
CA PRO A 153 -15.23 38.76 -14.05
C PRO A 153 -16.35 37.96 -14.74
N LEU A 154 -16.38 36.63 -14.57
CA LEU A 154 -17.42 35.79 -15.15
C LEU A 154 -18.79 36.05 -14.53
N ARG A 155 -18.86 36.71 -13.37
CA ARG A 155 -20.13 37.15 -12.76
C ARG A 155 -20.89 38.14 -13.64
N GLU A 156 -20.17 38.91 -14.45
CA GLU A 156 -20.77 39.91 -15.34
C GLU A 156 -21.27 39.28 -16.65
N ALA A 157 -20.71 38.13 -17.04
CA ALA A 157 -21.07 37.43 -18.27
C ALA A 157 -22.43 36.70 -18.12
N GLN A 158 -23.48 37.23 -18.75
CA GLN A 158 -24.83 36.67 -18.69
C GLN A 158 -24.88 35.21 -19.18
N ALA A 159 -24.23 34.90 -20.30
CA ALA A 159 -24.18 33.54 -20.85
C ALA A 159 -23.58 32.51 -19.86
N PHE A 160 -22.60 32.94 -19.05
CA PHE A 160 -21.99 32.07 -18.04
C PHE A 160 -22.94 31.84 -16.86
N ARG A 161 -23.66 32.87 -16.41
CA ARG A 161 -24.69 32.75 -15.38
C ARG A 161 -25.84 31.85 -15.82
N ASP A 162 -26.32 32.04 -17.04
CA ASP A 162 -27.41 31.23 -17.61
C ASP A 162 -27.00 29.76 -17.72
N LEU A 163 -25.75 29.49 -18.13
CA LEU A 163 -25.18 28.14 -18.15
C LEU A 163 -25.18 27.50 -16.76
N LEU A 164 -24.66 28.22 -15.76
CA LEU A 164 -24.56 27.71 -14.39
C LEU A 164 -25.95 27.45 -13.77
N VAL A 165 -26.91 28.36 -13.96
CA VAL A 165 -28.31 28.18 -13.53
C VAL A 165 -28.98 27.03 -14.30
N GLY A 166 -28.62 26.86 -15.58
CA GLY A 166 -29.05 25.74 -16.41
C GLY A 166 -28.72 24.37 -15.80
N PHE A 167 -27.62 24.25 -15.07
CA PHE A 167 -27.25 23.01 -14.37
C PHE A 167 -28.19 22.67 -13.21
N GLY A 168 -28.79 23.67 -12.56
CA GLY A 168 -29.79 23.46 -11.52
C GLY A 168 -31.17 23.13 -12.07
N THR A 169 -31.56 23.73 -13.20
CA THR A 169 -32.85 23.43 -13.86
C THR A 169 -32.86 22.07 -14.55
N ASN A 170 -31.72 21.62 -15.07
CA ASN A 170 -31.54 20.27 -15.59
C ASN A 170 -30.42 19.53 -14.83
N PRO A 171 -30.76 18.81 -13.75
CA PRO A 171 -29.79 18.10 -12.92
C PRO A 171 -28.89 17.14 -13.69
N ALA A 172 -29.37 16.54 -14.79
CA ALA A 172 -28.55 15.63 -15.60
C ALA A 172 -27.35 16.36 -16.24
N LEU A 173 -27.54 17.61 -16.67
CA LEU A 173 -26.44 18.44 -17.19
C LEU A 173 -25.45 18.81 -16.09
N GLY A 174 -25.93 19.14 -14.88
CA GLY A 174 -25.05 19.40 -13.75
C GLY A 174 -24.22 18.18 -13.36
N ILE A 175 -24.81 16.99 -13.32
CA ILE A 175 -24.10 15.73 -13.07
C ILE A 175 -23.06 15.48 -14.15
N LEU A 176 -23.42 15.66 -15.42
CA LEU A 176 -22.48 15.49 -16.52
C LEU A 176 -21.31 16.49 -16.44
N ALA A 177 -21.58 17.73 -16.06
CA ALA A 177 -20.54 18.76 -15.88
C ALA A 177 -19.58 18.38 -14.75
N GLY A 178 -20.11 17.98 -13.58
CA GLY A 178 -19.29 17.52 -12.46
C GLY A 178 -18.46 16.28 -12.81
N PHE A 179 -19.08 15.30 -13.46
CA PHE A 179 -18.41 14.10 -13.96
C PHE A 179 -17.27 14.45 -14.92
N ALA A 180 -17.54 15.29 -15.92
CA ALA A 180 -16.56 15.68 -16.93
C ALA A 180 -15.36 16.43 -16.32
N ILE A 181 -15.61 17.35 -15.39
CA ILE A 181 -14.55 18.07 -14.68
C ILE A 181 -13.69 17.09 -13.87
N THR A 182 -14.30 16.15 -13.14
CA THR A 182 -13.54 15.18 -12.35
C THR A 182 -12.77 14.19 -13.20
N VAL A 183 -13.29 13.76 -14.35
CA VAL A 183 -12.55 12.93 -15.30
C VAL A 183 -11.39 13.70 -15.92
N ALA A 184 -11.58 14.97 -16.26
CA ALA A 184 -10.51 15.79 -16.83
C ALA A 184 -9.38 16.07 -15.83
N VAL A 185 -9.74 16.39 -14.58
CA VAL A 185 -8.78 16.75 -13.53
C VAL A 185 -8.23 15.51 -12.81
N GLN A 186 -8.90 14.36 -12.92
CA GLN A 186 -8.57 13.11 -12.21
C GLN A 186 -8.50 13.25 -10.68
N SER A 187 -9.14 14.28 -10.12
CA SER A 187 -9.17 14.53 -8.68
C SER A 187 -10.52 15.08 -8.25
N SER A 188 -11.19 14.33 -7.37
CA SER A 188 -12.48 14.68 -6.79
C SER A 188 -12.38 15.88 -5.86
N THR A 189 -11.30 15.95 -5.07
CA THR A 189 -10.99 17.06 -4.18
C THR A 189 -10.71 18.34 -4.98
N ALA A 190 -9.96 18.24 -6.08
CA ALA A 190 -9.72 19.39 -6.96
C ALA A 190 -11.00 19.88 -7.64
N SER A 191 -11.82 18.95 -8.13
CA SER A 191 -13.11 19.29 -8.75
C SER A 191 -14.07 19.93 -7.75
N THR A 192 -14.11 19.40 -6.52
CA THR A 192 -14.88 19.99 -5.42
C THR A 192 -14.32 21.37 -5.05
N GLY A 193 -13.00 21.55 -5.07
CA GLY A 193 -12.35 22.85 -4.87
C GLY A 193 -12.76 23.90 -5.90
N ILE A 194 -12.84 23.53 -7.18
CA ILE A 194 -13.36 24.41 -8.24
C ILE A 194 -14.82 24.77 -7.99
N LEU A 195 -15.66 23.77 -7.65
CA LEU A 195 -17.07 24.00 -7.30
C LEU A 195 -17.20 24.96 -6.10
N LEU A 196 -16.38 24.78 -5.06
CA LEU A 196 -16.38 25.65 -3.88
C LEU A 196 -15.89 27.06 -4.22
N ALA A 197 -14.86 27.22 -5.04
CA ALA A 197 -14.39 28.53 -5.48
C ALA A 197 -15.48 29.31 -6.23
N LEU A 198 -16.20 28.64 -7.14
CA LEU A 198 -17.36 29.22 -7.84
C LEU A 198 -18.49 29.62 -6.86
N ALA A 199 -18.76 28.80 -5.85
CA ALA A 199 -19.75 29.10 -4.82
C ALA A 199 -19.33 30.27 -3.92
N MET A 200 -18.05 30.38 -3.56
CA MET A 200 -17.50 31.46 -2.74
C MET A 200 -17.61 32.82 -3.42
N GLU A 201 -17.47 32.86 -4.76
CA GLU A 201 -17.67 34.07 -5.56
C GLU A 201 -19.15 34.33 -5.91
N GLY A 202 -20.08 33.51 -5.39
CA GLY A 202 -21.52 33.66 -5.61
C GLY A 202 -21.97 33.36 -7.03
N LEU A 203 -21.18 32.59 -7.80
CA LEU A 203 -21.47 32.25 -9.19
C LEU A 203 -22.42 31.05 -9.31
N ILE A 204 -22.36 30.12 -8.36
CA ILE A 204 -23.17 28.90 -8.36
C ILE A 204 -24.19 28.94 -7.24
N PRO A 205 -25.49 28.86 -7.55
CA PRO A 205 -26.53 28.64 -6.55
C PRO A 205 -26.57 27.17 -6.14
N ILE A 206 -27.10 26.87 -4.94
CA ILE A 206 -27.05 25.52 -4.36
C ILE A 206 -27.82 24.48 -5.20
N GLU A 207 -28.86 24.89 -5.91
CA GLU A 207 -29.63 24.07 -6.85
C GLU A 207 -28.77 23.53 -7.98
N SER A 208 -27.75 24.28 -8.39
CA SER A 208 -26.77 23.88 -9.41
C SER A 208 -25.58 23.16 -8.79
N GLY A 209 -25.19 23.55 -7.57
CA GLY A 209 -24.08 22.94 -6.84
C GLY A 209 -24.32 21.46 -6.50
N LEU A 210 -25.54 21.08 -6.12
CA LEU A 210 -25.87 19.69 -5.76
C LEU A 210 -25.71 18.69 -6.92
N PRO A 211 -26.31 18.90 -8.11
CA PRO A 211 -26.10 18.01 -9.24
C PRO A 211 -24.63 17.90 -9.67
N ILE A 212 -23.89 19.02 -9.68
CA ILE A 212 -22.45 19.03 -10.00
C ILE A 212 -21.68 18.18 -9.00
N LEU A 213 -21.95 18.34 -7.70
CA LEU A 213 -21.31 17.55 -6.64
C LEU A 213 -21.57 16.05 -6.80
N PHE A 214 -22.78 15.64 -7.17
CA PHE A 214 -23.07 14.23 -7.45
C PHE A 214 -22.31 13.71 -8.67
N GLY A 215 -22.20 14.53 -9.72
CA GLY A 215 -21.33 14.26 -10.88
C GLY A 215 -19.87 14.03 -10.49
N ILE A 216 -19.34 14.87 -9.61
CA ILE A 216 -17.96 14.75 -9.08
C ILE A 216 -17.76 13.40 -8.38
N ASN A 217 -18.71 12.97 -7.54
CA ASN A 217 -18.64 11.67 -6.85
C ASN A 217 -18.64 10.48 -7.83
N ILE A 218 -19.45 10.52 -8.90
CA ILE A 218 -19.42 9.50 -9.95
C ILE A 218 -18.09 9.55 -10.70
N GLY A 219 -17.63 10.74 -11.10
CA GLY A 219 -16.39 10.92 -11.87
C GLY A 219 -15.16 10.37 -11.16
N THR A 220 -15.11 10.45 -9.82
CA THR A 220 -14.03 9.91 -8.98
C THR A 220 -13.76 8.42 -9.24
N THR A 221 -14.81 7.67 -9.57
CA THR A 221 -14.73 6.21 -9.76
C THR A 221 -14.01 5.83 -11.06
N VAL A 222 -13.85 6.76 -11.99
CA VAL A 222 -13.12 6.53 -13.25
C VAL A 222 -11.65 6.22 -12.97
N THR A 223 -11.03 6.89 -11.99
CA THR A 223 -9.63 6.61 -11.62
C THR A 223 -9.45 5.17 -11.12
N ALA A 224 -10.40 4.66 -10.33
CA ALA A 224 -10.42 3.28 -9.87
C ALA A 224 -10.58 2.29 -11.05
N MET A 225 -11.47 2.59 -11.99
CA MET A 225 -11.67 1.77 -13.19
C MET A 225 -10.39 1.72 -14.06
N LEU A 226 -9.76 2.87 -14.30
CA LEU A 226 -8.49 2.96 -15.04
C LEU A 226 -7.37 2.19 -14.34
N SER A 227 -7.27 2.30 -13.02
CA SER A 227 -6.28 1.57 -12.21
C SER A 227 -6.48 0.05 -12.17
N SER A 228 -7.69 -0.43 -12.48
CA SER A 228 -7.97 -1.87 -12.58
C SER A 228 -7.62 -2.48 -13.93
N ILE A 229 -7.20 -1.68 -14.93
CA ILE A 229 -6.74 -2.17 -16.23
C ILE A 229 -5.46 -3.00 -16.01
N GLY A 230 -5.44 -4.22 -16.56
CA GLY A 230 -4.34 -5.17 -16.35
C GLY A 230 -4.37 -5.92 -15.01
N ALA A 231 -5.35 -5.64 -14.13
CA ALA A 231 -5.48 -6.31 -12.84
C ALA A 231 -6.29 -7.61 -12.91
N ASN A 232 -6.20 -8.42 -11.85
CA ASN A 232 -6.99 -9.63 -11.68
C ASN A 232 -8.50 -9.33 -11.55
N LYS A 233 -9.33 -10.37 -11.65
CA LYS A 233 -10.80 -10.21 -11.66
C LYS A 233 -11.32 -9.60 -10.37
N THR A 234 -10.75 -9.95 -9.22
CA THR A 234 -11.18 -9.45 -7.91
C THR A 234 -10.92 -7.94 -7.79
N ALA A 235 -9.79 -7.46 -8.30
CA ALA A 235 -9.44 -6.04 -8.37
C ALA A 235 -10.39 -5.26 -9.31
N LYS A 236 -10.73 -5.83 -10.48
CA LYS A 236 -11.76 -5.26 -11.38
C LYS A 236 -13.14 -5.19 -10.71
N ARG A 237 -13.52 -6.21 -9.96
CA ARG A 237 -14.77 -6.21 -9.17
C ARG A 237 -14.77 -5.13 -8.10
N ALA A 238 -13.64 -4.86 -7.44
CA ALA A 238 -13.52 -3.78 -6.46
C ALA A 238 -13.67 -2.40 -7.11
N ALA A 239 -13.04 -2.17 -8.27
CA ALA A 239 -13.22 -0.93 -9.04
C ALA A 239 -14.67 -0.74 -9.51
N ALA A 240 -15.28 -1.79 -10.07
CA ALA A 240 -16.68 -1.78 -10.49
C ALA A 240 -17.64 -1.53 -9.31
N PHE A 241 -17.32 -2.07 -8.14
CA PHE A 241 -18.08 -1.82 -6.92
C PHE A 241 -18.07 -0.33 -6.55
N HIS A 242 -16.92 0.35 -6.64
CA HIS A 242 -16.83 1.79 -6.38
C HIS A 242 -17.74 2.58 -7.31
N PHE A 243 -17.75 2.25 -8.61
CA PHE A 243 -18.66 2.84 -9.60
C PHE A 243 -20.13 2.61 -9.23
N VAL A 244 -20.53 1.34 -9.04
CA VAL A 244 -21.91 0.96 -8.72
C VAL A 244 -22.40 1.64 -7.44
N PHE A 245 -21.56 1.70 -6.40
CA PHE A 245 -21.88 2.35 -5.13
C PHE A 245 -22.17 3.85 -5.28
N ASN A 246 -21.33 4.59 -6.00
CA ASN A 246 -21.52 6.02 -6.23
C ASN A 246 -22.70 6.29 -7.18
N PHE A 247 -22.86 5.46 -8.21
CA PHE A 247 -23.93 5.60 -9.19
C PHE A 247 -25.30 5.36 -8.55
N ILE A 248 -25.50 4.23 -7.86
CA ILE A 248 -26.76 3.93 -7.15
C ILE A 248 -27.02 4.97 -6.06
N GLY A 249 -26.00 5.35 -5.29
CA GLY A 249 -26.11 6.40 -4.29
C GLY A 249 -26.60 7.73 -4.87
N THR A 250 -26.04 8.13 -6.01
CA THR A 250 -26.48 9.34 -6.72
C THR A 250 -27.95 9.26 -7.13
N LEU A 251 -28.40 8.12 -7.67
CA LEU A 251 -29.81 7.93 -8.04
C LEU A 251 -30.73 8.01 -6.81
N ILE A 252 -30.38 7.36 -5.70
CA ILE A 252 -31.15 7.45 -4.44
C ILE A 252 -31.25 8.90 -3.99
N PHE A 253 -30.15 9.65 -4.06
CA PHE A 253 -30.15 11.04 -3.65
C PHE A 253 -31.04 11.91 -4.52
N ILE A 254 -30.94 11.79 -5.84
CA ILE A 254 -31.75 12.61 -6.76
C ILE A 254 -33.24 12.30 -6.61
N PHE A 255 -33.62 11.02 -6.60
CA PHE A 255 -35.03 10.65 -6.63
C PHE A 255 -35.72 10.60 -5.26
N VAL A 256 -34.96 10.43 -4.17
CA VAL A 256 -35.53 10.19 -2.84
C VAL A 256 -35.08 11.23 -1.81
N LEU A 257 -33.79 11.56 -1.76
CA LEU A 257 -33.23 12.36 -0.64
C LEU A 257 -33.00 13.84 -0.96
N GLN A 258 -33.16 14.28 -2.21
CA GLN A 258 -32.85 15.64 -2.63
C GLN A 258 -33.60 16.69 -1.81
N GLY A 259 -34.92 16.52 -1.62
CA GLY A 259 -35.75 17.44 -0.84
C GLY A 259 -35.33 17.54 0.64
N PRO A 260 -35.25 16.42 1.38
CA PRO A 260 -34.76 16.41 2.75
C PRO A 260 -33.35 16.99 2.92
N VAL A 261 -32.41 16.61 2.05
CA VAL A 261 -31.02 17.08 2.11
C VAL A 261 -30.95 18.57 1.88
N TYR A 262 -31.65 19.08 0.86
CA TYR A 262 -31.75 20.51 0.58
C TYR A 262 -32.24 21.29 1.81
N ARG A 263 -33.32 20.83 2.46
CA ARG A 263 -33.86 21.48 3.67
C ARG A 263 -32.85 21.50 4.82
N ILE A 264 -32.14 20.38 5.05
CA ILE A 264 -31.15 20.27 6.13
C ILE A 264 -30.02 21.28 5.89
N ILE A 265 -29.41 21.26 4.70
CA ILE A 265 -28.24 22.12 4.43
C ILE A 265 -28.61 23.61 4.47
N THR A 266 -29.76 24.01 3.92
CA THR A 266 -30.18 25.42 3.95
C THR A 266 -30.59 25.89 5.34
N THR A 267 -30.99 24.99 6.23
CA THR A 267 -31.31 25.32 7.64
C THR A 267 -30.06 25.41 8.50
N LEU A 268 -29.07 24.53 8.28
CA LEU A 268 -27.82 24.51 9.04
C LEU A 268 -26.95 25.74 8.76
N ASP A 269 -26.81 26.11 7.49
CA ASP A 269 -25.96 27.24 7.07
C ASP A 269 -26.74 28.17 6.12
N PRO A 270 -27.72 28.95 6.64
CA PRO A 270 -28.55 29.82 5.80
C PRO A 270 -27.71 30.85 5.04
N GLY A 271 -27.84 30.86 3.70
CA GLY A 271 -27.14 31.81 2.83
C GLY A 271 -25.64 31.56 2.60
N ASP A 272 -25.04 30.56 3.24
CA ASP A 272 -23.62 30.19 3.03
C ASP A 272 -23.52 28.98 2.08
N ILE A 273 -23.62 29.25 0.77
CA ILE A 273 -23.62 28.20 -0.27
C ILE A 273 -22.37 27.30 -0.20
N PRO A 274 -21.13 27.80 -0.02
CA PRO A 274 -19.96 26.95 0.15
C PRO A 274 -20.13 25.93 1.30
N ARG A 275 -20.59 26.38 2.49
CA ARG A 275 -20.86 25.48 3.62
C ARG A 275 -21.96 24.49 3.32
N GLN A 276 -23.03 24.92 2.62
CA GLN A 276 -24.11 24.03 2.18
C GLN A 276 -23.59 22.92 1.25
N ILE A 277 -22.71 23.24 0.30
CA ILE A 277 -22.07 22.25 -0.59
C ILE A 277 -21.19 21.27 0.21
N ALA A 278 -20.36 21.77 1.12
CA ALA A 278 -19.51 20.90 1.95
C ALA A 278 -20.34 19.99 2.87
N ASN A 279 -21.45 20.48 3.43
CA ASN A 279 -22.36 19.67 4.24
C ASN A 279 -23.11 18.66 3.38
N ALA A 280 -23.59 19.06 2.20
CA ALA A 280 -24.21 18.14 1.26
C ALA A 280 -23.26 17.01 0.88
N HIS A 281 -21.97 17.31 0.69
CA HIS A 281 -20.95 16.30 0.39
C HIS A 281 -20.77 15.30 1.52
N THR A 282 -20.69 15.78 2.76
CA THR A 282 -20.62 14.93 3.96
C THR A 282 -21.89 14.09 4.15
N ILE A 283 -23.06 14.71 4.07
CA ILE A 283 -24.36 14.02 4.20
C ILE A 283 -24.51 12.97 3.10
N PHE A 284 -24.12 13.30 1.87
CA PHE A 284 -24.14 12.37 0.75
C PHE A 284 -23.35 11.10 1.06
N ASN A 285 -22.05 11.23 1.35
CA ASN A 285 -21.21 10.05 1.53
C ASN A 285 -21.54 9.25 2.80
N ILE A 286 -21.91 9.93 3.90
CA ILE A 286 -22.31 9.24 5.12
C ILE A 286 -23.63 8.49 4.91
N ALA A 287 -24.67 9.17 4.42
CA ALA A 287 -25.97 8.51 4.27
C ALA A 287 -25.94 7.44 3.17
N ASN A 288 -25.23 7.68 2.06
CA ASN A 288 -25.03 6.66 1.02
C ASN A 288 -24.36 5.40 1.58
N THR A 289 -23.33 5.58 2.41
CA THR A 289 -22.68 4.45 3.09
C THR A 289 -23.63 3.75 4.05
N LEU A 290 -24.34 4.48 4.92
CA LEU A 290 -25.27 3.89 5.88
C LEU A 290 -26.42 3.13 5.20
N ILE A 291 -26.93 3.65 4.09
CA ILE A 291 -28.02 3.03 3.32
C ILE A 291 -27.54 1.79 2.58
N LEU A 292 -26.38 1.85 1.90
CA LEU A 292 -25.93 0.75 1.04
C LEU A 292 -25.07 -0.31 1.75
N LEU A 293 -24.48 -0.01 2.89
CA LEU A 293 -23.64 -0.97 3.65
C LEU A 293 -24.40 -2.25 4.05
N PRO A 294 -25.67 -2.20 4.52
CA PRO A 294 -26.46 -3.42 4.75
C PRO A 294 -26.66 -4.26 3.49
N PHE A 295 -26.75 -3.62 2.32
CA PHE A 295 -26.95 -4.26 1.02
C PHE A 295 -25.63 -4.53 0.27
N ALA A 296 -24.48 -4.37 0.92
CA ALA A 296 -23.17 -4.56 0.30
C ALA A 296 -23.03 -5.94 -0.37
N GLY A 297 -23.61 -7.00 0.21
CA GLY A 297 -23.60 -8.33 -0.40
C GLY A 297 -24.35 -8.42 -1.74
N ILE A 298 -25.44 -7.66 -1.89
CA ILE A 298 -26.19 -7.58 -3.16
C ILE A 298 -25.35 -6.84 -4.21
N LEU A 299 -24.72 -5.74 -3.82
CA LEU A 299 -23.82 -4.99 -4.70
C LEU A 299 -22.61 -5.84 -5.14
N VAL A 300 -22.05 -6.63 -4.22
CA VAL A 300 -20.98 -7.60 -4.52
C VAL A 300 -21.47 -8.66 -5.53
N SER A 301 -22.68 -9.19 -5.35
CA SER A 301 -23.27 -10.14 -6.30
C SER A 301 -23.45 -9.52 -7.70
N LEU A 302 -23.88 -8.25 -7.75
CA LEU A 302 -24.02 -7.52 -9.01
C LEU A 302 -22.67 -7.37 -9.74
N VAL A 303 -21.60 -6.96 -9.05
CA VAL A 303 -20.28 -6.80 -9.69
C VAL A 303 -19.64 -8.14 -10.04
N ASN A 304 -19.89 -9.19 -9.26
CA ASN A 304 -19.47 -10.56 -9.62
C ASN A 304 -20.13 -11.04 -10.92
N LYS A 305 -21.39 -10.64 -11.14
CA LYS A 305 -22.10 -10.92 -12.40
C LYS A 305 -21.59 -10.09 -13.58
N MET A 306 -21.16 -8.85 -13.34
CA MET A 306 -20.54 -8.01 -14.36
C MET A 306 -19.17 -8.53 -14.82
N PHE A 307 -18.43 -9.18 -13.90
CA PHE A 307 -17.11 -9.76 -14.15
C PHE A 307 -17.08 -11.24 -13.73
N PRO A 308 -17.66 -12.15 -14.53
CA PRO A 308 -17.74 -13.57 -14.20
C PRO A 308 -16.38 -14.28 -14.31
N GLY A 309 -16.21 -15.36 -13.56
CA GLY A 309 -15.03 -16.24 -13.60
C GLY A 309 -14.37 -16.45 -12.23
N ASP A 310 -13.60 -17.53 -12.13
CA ASP A 310 -12.86 -17.90 -10.92
C ASP A 310 -11.64 -17.02 -10.67
N GLU A 311 -11.19 -16.98 -9.42
CA GLU A 311 -9.98 -16.25 -9.02
C GLU A 311 -8.75 -16.89 -9.66
N ASP A 312 -7.88 -16.07 -10.24
CA ASP A 312 -6.62 -16.55 -10.80
C ASP A 312 -5.72 -16.95 -9.62
N SER A 313 -5.32 -18.22 -9.52
CA SER A 313 -4.39 -18.70 -8.51
C SER A 313 -2.98 -18.26 -8.89
N THR A 314 -2.46 -17.21 -8.27
CA THR A 314 -1.09 -16.76 -8.53
C THR A 314 -0.11 -17.47 -7.57
N GLU A 315 0.70 -18.38 -8.10
CA GLU A 315 2.05 -18.62 -7.57
C GLU A 315 2.91 -17.41 -7.97
N GLY A 316 3.62 -16.78 -7.02
CA GLY A 316 4.36 -15.51 -7.23
C GLY A 316 3.99 -14.45 -6.19
N ILE A 317 4.14 -13.16 -6.54
CA ILE A 317 3.87 -12.01 -5.64
C ILE A 317 2.51 -12.10 -4.95
N LYS A 318 2.46 -11.78 -3.65
CA LYS A 318 1.20 -11.74 -2.87
C LYS A 318 0.91 -10.46 -2.10
N TYR A 319 1.89 -9.60 -1.86
CA TYR A 319 1.79 -8.51 -0.91
C TYR A 319 2.23 -7.16 -1.46
N ILE A 320 2.79 -7.12 -2.68
CA ILE A 320 3.23 -5.88 -3.33
C ILE A 320 2.50 -5.63 -4.65
N ASP A 321 2.31 -4.35 -4.98
CA ASP A 321 1.66 -3.88 -6.19
C ASP A 321 2.00 -2.41 -6.38
N ASP A 322 2.39 -2.00 -7.60
CA ASP A 322 2.79 -0.61 -7.91
C ASP A 322 1.75 0.43 -7.47
N ARG A 323 0.45 0.07 -7.45
CA ARG A 323 -0.64 0.96 -7.02
C ARG A 323 -0.59 1.33 -5.54
N ILE A 324 0.11 0.54 -4.72
CA ILE A 324 0.25 0.78 -3.28
C ILE A 324 1.31 1.86 -3.02
N LEU A 325 2.22 2.11 -3.96
CA LEU A 325 3.31 3.10 -3.85
C LEU A 325 2.83 4.53 -3.61
N GLU A 326 1.58 4.84 -3.97
CA GLU A 326 0.89 6.11 -3.66
C GLU A 326 0.87 6.43 -2.16
N THR A 327 0.95 5.41 -1.29
CA THR A 327 1.09 5.58 0.16
C THR A 327 2.34 4.86 0.67
N PRO A 328 3.53 5.53 0.65
CA PRO A 328 4.81 4.86 0.84
C PRO A 328 4.98 4.10 2.16
N SER A 329 4.41 4.63 3.26
CA SER A 329 4.43 3.94 4.56
C SER A 329 3.72 2.59 4.49
N ILE A 330 2.61 2.51 3.76
CA ILE A 330 1.84 1.28 3.58
C ILE A 330 2.57 0.36 2.59
N ALA A 331 3.10 0.91 1.49
CA ALA A 331 3.92 0.17 0.54
C ALA A 331 5.13 -0.52 1.18
N LEU A 332 5.80 0.14 2.13
CA LEU A 332 6.89 -0.45 2.91
C LEU A 332 6.40 -1.62 3.77
N ALA A 333 5.30 -1.46 4.50
CA ALA A 333 4.77 -2.55 5.32
C ALA A 333 4.32 -3.75 4.46
N SER A 334 3.84 -3.50 3.24
CA SER A 334 3.59 -4.52 2.22
C SER A 334 4.88 -5.23 1.76
N ALA A 335 5.96 -4.50 1.50
CA ALA A 335 7.24 -5.07 1.10
C ALA A 335 7.86 -5.95 2.20
N ILE A 336 7.74 -5.57 3.48
CA ILE A 336 8.17 -6.40 4.62
C ILE A 336 7.42 -7.74 4.62
N LYS A 337 6.10 -7.73 4.36
CA LYS A 337 5.30 -8.96 4.27
C LYS A 337 5.70 -9.83 3.09
N GLU A 338 6.00 -9.23 1.93
CA GLU A 338 6.50 -9.98 0.77
C GLU A 338 7.87 -10.59 1.06
N THR A 339 8.74 -9.88 1.77
CA THR A 339 10.07 -10.40 2.14
C THR A 339 9.94 -11.63 3.02
N LEU A 340 9.05 -11.58 4.02
CA LEU A 340 8.71 -12.74 4.83
C LEU A 340 8.06 -13.86 4.01
N HIS A 341 7.27 -13.53 2.98
CA HIS A 341 6.69 -14.52 2.09
C HIS A 341 7.77 -15.28 1.31
N MET A 342 8.68 -14.54 0.66
CA MET A 342 9.83 -15.07 -0.05
C MET A 342 10.70 -15.93 0.87
N GLY A 343 10.98 -15.47 2.10
CA GLY A 343 11.75 -16.24 3.10
C GLY A 343 11.09 -17.56 3.49
N ASN A 344 9.76 -17.60 3.61
CA ASN A 344 9.06 -18.86 3.87
C ASN A 344 9.12 -19.83 2.67
N ILE A 345 9.07 -19.31 1.44
CA ILE A 345 9.23 -20.12 0.22
C ILE A 345 10.66 -20.68 0.14
N ALA A 346 11.67 -19.85 0.38
CA ALA A 346 13.07 -20.28 0.43
C ALA A 346 13.32 -21.34 1.52
N ARG A 347 12.68 -21.20 2.69
CA ARG A 347 12.69 -22.24 3.74
C ARG A 347 12.14 -23.57 3.20
N ASP A 348 11.01 -23.54 2.50
CA ASP A 348 10.39 -24.76 1.97
C ASP A 348 11.33 -25.41 0.93
N SER A 349 12.05 -24.63 0.11
CA SER A 349 13.10 -25.16 -0.77
C SER A 349 14.23 -25.83 0.02
N LEU A 350 14.73 -25.18 1.07
CA LEU A 350 15.79 -25.71 1.93
C LEU A 350 15.38 -27.02 2.62
N GLU A 351 14.18 -27.09 3.18
CA GLU A 351 13.68 -28.32 3.82
C GLU A 351 13.53 -29.45 2.81
N ASN A 352 13.01 -29.15 1.61
CA ASN A 352 12.89 -30.14 0.54
C ASN A 352 14.27 -30.60 0.02
N SER A 353 15.26 -29.73 -0.10
CA SER A 353 16.61 -30.12 -0.55
C SER A 353 17.31 -31.02 0.49
N ILE A 354 17.19 -30.69 1.77
CA ILE A 354 17.72 -31.51 2.88
C ILE A 354 17.03 -32.89 2.91
N GLU A 355 15.69 -32.93 2.82
CA GLU A 355 14.92 -34.19 2.79
C GLU A 355 15.29 -35.02 1.55
N GLY A 356 15.40 -34.37 0.38
CA GLY A 356 15.86 -34.97 -0.86
C GLY A 356 17.24 -35.62 -0.71
N PHE A 357 18.18 -34.93 -0.05
CA PHE A 357 19.53 -35.42 0.19
C PHE A 357 19.58 -36.59 1.19
N LEU A 358 18.93 -36.45 2.35
CA LEU A 358 19.00 -37.43 3.43
C LEU A 358 18.23 -38.71 3.09
N GLU A 359 17.05 -38.58 2.48
CA GLU A 359 16.14 -39.70 2.20
C GLU A 359 16.25 -40.23 0.76
N ALA A 360 17.09 -39.63 -0.08
CA ALA A 360 17.18 -39.95 -1.52
C ALA A 360 15.82 -39.82 -2.24
N ASN A 361 15.05 -38.78 -1.92
CA ASN A 361 13.70 -38.57 -2.42
C ASN A 361 13.68 -37.65 -3.65
N GLN A 362 13.59 -38.24 -4.85
CA GLN A 362 13.58 -37.51 -6.13
C GLN A 362 12.48 -36.43 -6.20
N LYS A 363 11.29 -36.68 -5.66
CA LYS A 363 10.19 -35.70 -5.72
C LYS A 363 10.50 -34.43 -4.94
N LYS A 364 11.26 -34.56 -3.86
CA LYS A 364 11.66 -33.44 -3.00
C LYS A 364 12.76 -32.61 -3.66
N ILE A 365 13.68 -33.27 -4.36
CA ILE A 365 14.69 -32.63 -5.21
C ILE A 365 14.01 -31.80 -6.30
N ASP A 366 13.09 -32.41 -7.06
CA ASP A 366 12.36 -31.74 -8.14
C ASP A 366 11.56 -30.52 -7.62
N GLU A 367 10.97 -30.64 -6.43
CA GLU A 367 10.24 -29.54 -5.80
C GLU A 367 11.18 -28.42 -5.35
N SER A 368 12.37 -28.72 -4.82
CA SER A 368 13.37 -27.70 -4.48
C SER A 368 13.78 -26.89 -5.70
N PHE A 369 14.07 -27.53 -6.83
CA PHE A 369 14.36 -26.83 -8.10
C PHE A 369 13.20 -25.99 -8.62
N ARG A 370 11.95 -26.44 -8.41
CA ARG A 370 10.77 -25.65 -8.79
C ARG A 370 10.62 -24.41 -7.91
N VAL A 371 10.82 -24.57 -6.61
CA VAL A 371 10.65 -23.51 -5.61
C VAL A 371 11.75 -22.45 -5.72
N GLU A 372 13.00 -22.84 -5.99
CA GLU A 372 14.10 -21.90 -6.26
C GLU A 372 13.75 -20.90 -7.37
N LYS A 373 13.15 -21.37 -8.48
CA LYS A 373 12.79 -20.48 -9.60
C LYS A 373 11.79 -19.41 -9.18
N ILE A 374 10.88 -19.78 -8.28
CA ILE A 374 9.91 -18.85 -7.69
C ILE A 374 10.62 -17.83 -6.78
N VAL A 375 11.60 -18.26 -5.98
CA VAL A 375 12.41 -17.36 -5.14
C VAL A 375 13.14 -16.33 -6.01
N ASN A 376 13.76 -16.74 -7.11
CA ASN A 376 14.45 -15.82 -8.04
C ASN A 376 13.51 -14.83 -8.72
N GLU A 377 12.32 -15.29 -9.14
CA GLU A 377 11.32 -14.40 -9.71
C GLU A 377 10.85 -13.38 -8.68
N LEU A 378 10.60 -13.82 -7.44
CA LEU A 378 10.24 -12.93 -6.33
C LEU A 378 11.34 -11.92 -6.01
N GLU A 379 12.62 -12.32 -5.94
CA GLU A 379 13.75 -11.42 -5.72
C GLU A 379 13.73 -10.29 -6.76
N ARG A 380 13.63 -10.64 -8.03
CA ARG A 380 13.72 -9.67 -9.13
C ARG A 380 12.58 -8.67 -9.10
N GLU A 381 11.35 -9.15 -8.88
CA GLU A 381 10.19 -8.28 -8.80
C GLU A 381 10.20 -7.42 -7.53
N MET A 382 10.62 -7.97 -6.39
CA MET A 382 10.79 -7.24 -5.15
C MET A 382 11.87 -6.16 -5.26
N SER A 383 13.03 -6.47 -5.82
CA SER A 383 14.10 -5.53 -6.11
C SER A 383 13.60 -4.36 -6.97
N THR A 384 12.84 -4.67 -8.02
CA THR A 384 12.21 -3.64 -8.87
C THR A 384 11.23 -2.76 -8.08
N TYR A 385 10.41 -3.36 -7.23
CA TYR A 385 9.44 -2.66 -6.40
C TYR A 385 10.11 -1.78 -5.33
N LEU A 386 11.15 -2.27 -4.66
CA LEU A 386 11.92 -1.53 -3.66
C LEU A 386 12.62 -0.31 -4.27
N VAL A 387 13.11 -0.40 -5.52
CA VAL A 387 13.66 0.75 -6.26
C VAL A 387 12.58 1.80 -6.51
N LYS A 388 11.37 1.40 -6.91
CA LYS A 388 10.27 2.35 -7.08
C LYS A 388 9.90 2.99 -5.73
N LEU A 389 9.84 2.19 -4.66
CA LEU A 389 9.53 2.67 -3.30
C LEU A 389 10.57 3.65 -2.77
N SER A 390 11.87 3.39 -2.97
CA SER A 390 12.95 4.27 -2.50
C SER A 390 12.92 5.66 -3.15
N ASN A 391 12.39 5.74 -4.38
CA ASN A 391 12.17 6.97 -5.14
C ASN A 391 10.88 7.74 -4.75
N THR A 392 10.05 7.20 -3.85
CA THR A 392 8.87 7.92 -3.33
C THR A 392 9.22 8.83 -2.15
N ASN A 393 8.24 9.61 -1.67
CA ASN A 393 8.39 10.51 -0.52
C ASN A 393 8.39 9.77 0.84
N ILE A 394 9.20 8.73 0.98
CA ILE A 394 9.40 8.01 2.25
C ILE A 394 10.11 8.89 3.29
N SER A 395 9.84 8.62 4.57
CA SER A 395 10.64 9.19 5.66
C SER A 395 12.06 8.62 5.65
N ILE A 396 13.02 9.36 6.23
CA ILE A 396 14.42 8.90 6.33
C ILE A 396 14.50 7.52 7.02
N ARG A 397 13.74 7.32 8.11
CA ARG A 397 13.67 6.03 8.81
C ARG A 397 13.11 4.91 7.92
N ASN A 398 12.06 5.19 7.16
CA ASN A 398 11.53 4.21 6.21
C ASN A 398 12.53 3.90 5.09
N ARG A 399 13.39 4.86 4.71
CA ARG A 399 14.45 4.63 3.72
C ARG A 399 15.50 3.66 4.24
N GLU A 400 15.96 3.81 5.48
CA GLU A 400 16.87 2.85 6.11
C GLU A 400 16.26 1.44 6.14
N THR A 401 14.95 1.31 6.42
CA THR A 401 14.25 0.02 6.32
C THR A 401 14.23 -0.51 4.88
N VAL A 402 13.97 0.33 3.87
CA VAL A 402 14.00 -0.09 2.45
C VAL A 402 15.40 -0.57 2.05
N ASP A 403 16.44 0.14 2.49
CA ASP A 403 17.84 -0.23 2.23
C ASP A 403 18.19 -1.57 2.90
N GLY A 404 17.72 -1.78 4.14
CA GLY A 404 17.84 -3.07 4.83
C GLY A 404 17.13 -4.21 4.10
N LEU A 405 15.93 -3.96 3.58
CA LEU A 405 15.16 -4.96 2.83
C LEU A 405 15.88 -5.42 1.55
N PHE A 406 16.61 -4.55 0.85
CA PHE A 406 17.42 -4.96 -0.31
C PHE A 406 18.46 -6.02 0.05
N ASN A 407 19.12 -5.86 1.20
CA ASN A 407 20.08 -6.85 1.68
C ASN A 407 19.35 -8.13 2.08
N THR A 408 18.25 -8.01 2.82
CA THR A 408 17.47 -9.17 3.28
C THR A 408 16.92 -10.03 2.15
N ILE A 409 16.40 -9.45 1.06
CA ILE A 409 15.91 -10.25 -0.08
C ILE A 409 17.05 -10.98 -0.80
N ASN A 410 18.24 -10.37 -0.87
CA ASN A 410 19.43 -11.00 -1.44
C ASN A 410 19.90 -12.15 -0.54
N ASP A 411 19.99 -11.95 0.78
CA ASP A 411 20.30 -13.05 1.72
C ASP A 411 19.29 -14.21 1.62
N ILE A 412 18.00 -13.92 1.40
CA ILE A 412 16.97 -14.96 1.20
C ILE A 412 17.17 -15.70 -0.13
N GLU A 413 17.48 -14.99 -1.22
CA GLU A 413 17.79 -15.61 -2.52
C GLU A 413 19.01 -16.53 -2.42
N ARG A 414 20.07 -16.09 -1.72
CA ARG A 414 21.25 -16.94 -1.45
C ARG A 414 20.95 -18.20 -0.67
N VAL A 415 20.00 -18.16 0.26
CA VAL A 415 19.52 -19.39 0.92
C VAL A 415 18.84 -20.32 -0.09
N GLY A 416 18.10 -19.76 -1.06
CA GLY A 416 17.57 -20.48 -2.22
C GLY A 416 18.67 -21.12 -3.07
N ASP A 417 19.70 -20.37 -3.46
CA ASP A 417 20.87 -20.87 -4.22
C ASP A 417 21.55 -22.04 -3.50
N HIS A 418 21.79 -21.90 -2.19
CA HIS A 418 22.41 -22.96 -1.41
C HIS A 418 21.51 -24.18 -1.26
N ALA A 419 20.19 -23.98 -1.17
CA ALA A 419 19.23 -25.08 -1.20
C ALA A 419 19.24 -25.81 -2.55
N GLU A 420 19.36 -25.09 -3.67
CA GLU A 420 19.51 -25.68 -5.00
C GLU A 420 20.80 -26.49 -5.10
N ASN A 421 21.94 -25.95 -4.66
CA ASN A 421 23.20 -26.70 -4.63
C ASN A 421 23.07 -28.01 -3.84
N ILE A 422 22.34 -28.01 -2.72
CA ILE A 422 22.09 -29.24 -1.94
C ILE A 422 21.21 -30.22 -2.71
N ALA A 423 20.21 -29.73 -3.45
CA ALA A 423 19.39 -30.55 -4.32
C ALA A 423 20.20 -31.17 -5.47
N GLU A 424 21.14 -30.42 -6.07
CA GLU A 424 22.09 -30.95 -7.06
C GLU A 424 23.01 -32.03 -6.46
N LEU A 425 23.53 -31.81 -5.25
CA LEU A 425 24.31 -32.81 -4.52
C LEU A 425 23.47 -34.07 -4.23
N ALA A 426 22.19 -33.91 -3.92
CA ALA A 426 21.25 -35.01 -3.71
C ALA A 426 21.01 -35.80 -5.00
N GLN A 427 20.80 -35.09 -6.12
CA GLN A 427 20.65 -35.71 -7.44
C GLN A 427 21.90 -36.52 -7.81
N TYR A 428 23.08 -35.90 -7.68
CA TYR A 428 24.34 -36.55 -7.99
C TYR A 428 24.59 -37.78 -7.10
N LYS A 429 24.22 -37.72 -5.82
CA LYS A 429 24.25 -38.87 -4.90
C LYS A 429 23.37 -40.02 -5.41
N ILE A 430 22.14 -39.74 -5.85
CA ILE A 430 21.21 -40.74 -6.39
C ILE A 430 21.77 -41.34 -7.68
N ASP A 431 22.15 -40.49 -8.64
CA ASP A 431 22.59 -40.91 -9.98
C ASP A 431 23.84 -41.79 -9.94
N ASN A 432 24.76 -41.51 -9.01
CA ASN A 432 26.01 -42.25 -8.84
C ASN A 432 25.96 -43.31 -7.74
N HIS A 433 24.80 -43.53 -7.13
CA HIS A 433 24.55 -44.56 -6.11
C HIS A 433 25.54 -44.45 -4.94
N LEU A 434 25.77 -43.22 -4.47
CA LEU A 434 26.77 -42.93 -3.44
C LEU A 434 26.22 -43.21 -2.05
N GLU A 435 26.90 -44.10 -1.35
CA GLU A 435 26.56 -44.49 0.02
C GLU A 435 27.27 -43.60 1.06
N PHE A 436 26.57 -43.37 2.17
CA PHE A 436 27.07 -42.62 3.33
C PHE A 436 26.99 -43.53 4.56
N SER A 437 27.96 -43.41 5.46
CA SER A 437 27.91 -44.12 6.73
C SER A 437 26.83 -43.53 7.64
N GLU A 438 26.27 -44.34 8.54
CA GLU A 438 25.27 -43.88 9.51
C GLU A 438 25.78 -42.70 10.35
N ILE A 439 27.07 -42.71 10.71
CA ILE A 439 27.71 -41.61 11.44
C ILE A 439 27.67 -40.32 10.61
N ALA A 440 28.04 -40.40 9.32
CA ALA A 440 28.01 -39.22 8.44
C ALA A 440 26.58 -38.70 8.28
N VAL A 441 25.59 -39.58 8.08
CA VAL A 441 24.19 -39.15 7.97
C VAL A 441 23.70 -38.49 9.27
N SER A 442 24.05 -39.03 10.43
CA SER A 442 23.71 -38.44 11.73
C SER A 442 24.33 -37.06 11.92
N GLU A 443 25.61 -36.90 11.58
CA GLU A 443 26.34 -35.63 11.63
C GLU A 443 25.69 -34.56 10.72
N LEU A 444 25.36 -34.92 9.47
CA LEU A 444 24.70 -34.01 8.54
C LEU A 444 23.31 -33.60 9.04
N LYS A 445 22.56 -34.54 9.60
CA LYS A 445 21.22 -34.29 10.14
C LYS A 445 21.25 -33.32 11.32
N GLU A 446 22.20 -33.49 12.25
CA GLU A 446 22.35 -32.58 13.40
C GLU A 446 22.65 -31.14 12.97
N MET A 447 23.56 -30.96 12.01
CA MET A 447 23.85 -29.64 11.43
C MET A 447 22.63 -29.05 10.72
N ALA A 448 21.96 -29.85 9.89
CA ALA A 448 20.78 -29.41 9.14
C ALA A 448 19.63 -28.97 10.06
N GLU A 449 19.35 -29.70 11.14
CA GLU A 449 18.33 -29.33 12.12
C GLU A 449 18.64 -27.96 12.78
N LEU A 450 19.92 -27.72 13.10
CA LEU A 450 20.36 -26.48 13.71
C LEU A 450 20.26 -25.28 12.74
N VAL A 451 20.66 -25.47 11.49
CA VAL A 451 20.59 -24.44 10.42
C VAL A 451 19.16 -24.10 10.06
N VAL A 452 18.29 -25.09 9.86
CA VAL A 452 16.86 -24.86 9.60
C VAL A 452 16.21 -24.12 10.76
N LYS A 453 16.58 -24.45 12.00
CA LYS A 453 16.13 -23.72 13.18
C LYS A 453 16.61 -22.27 13.16
N ALA A 454 17.89 -22.01 12.89
CA ALA A 454 18.45 -20.67 12.80
C ALA A 454 17.68 -19.82 11.76
N TYR A 455 17.45 -20.38 10.57
CA TYR A 455 16.72 -19.69 9.52
C TYR A 455 15.26 -19.39 9.91
N LYS A 456 14.53 -20.37 10.47
CA LYS A 456 13.16 -20.16 10.98
C LYS A 456 13.09 -19.10 12.08
N ASP A 457 14.04 -19.13 13.01
CA ASP A 457 14.14 -18.17 14.11
C ASP A 457 14.47 -16.76 13.57
N SER A 458 15.29 -16.65 12.52
CA SER A 458 15.59 -15.36 11.86
C SER A 458 14.35 -14.71 11.24
N LEU A 459 13.53 -15.50 10.52
CA LEU A 459 12.27 -15.02 9.93
C LEU A 459 11.24 -14.67 11.02
N THR A 460 11.23 -15.42 12.12
CA THR A 460 10.36 -15.14 13.27
C THR A 460 10.79 -13.87 14.00
N ALA A 461 12.10 -13.66 14.15
CA ALA A 461 12.67 -12.45 14.72
C ALA A 461 12.31 -11.23 13.85
N MET A 462 12.44 -11.33 12.53
CA MET A 462 12.03 -10.29 11.59
C MET A 462 10.53 -9.97 11.68
N LYS A 463 9.69 -11.00 11.68
CA LYS A 463 8.23 -10.83 11.76
C LYS A 463 7.77 -10.10 13.02
N ASN A 464 8.39 -10.41 14.15
CA ASN A 464 7.99 -9.87 15.46
C ASN A 464 8.86 -8.69 15.93
N LEU A 465 9.88 -8.32 15.14
CA LEU A 465 10.93 -7.39 15.53
C LEU A 465 11.58 -7.77 16.88
N ASP A 466 11.88 -9.06 17.07
CA ASP A 466 12.38 -9.62 18.33
C ASP A 466 13.92 -9.68 18.33
N GLY A 467 14.54 -8.68 18.98
CA GLY A 467 15.99 -8.61 19.10
C GLY A 467 16.60 -9.71 19.97
N SER A 468 15.84 -10.29 20.91
CA SER A 468 16.35 -11.38 21.75
C SER A 468 16.46 -12.67 20.96
N LEU A 469 15.50 -12.95 20.07
CA LEU A 469 15.55 -14.08 19.17
C LEU A 469 16.62 -13.86 18.09
N ALA A 470 16.77 -12.64 17.57
CA ALA A 470 17.84 -12.30 16.63
C ALA A 470 19.24 -12.58 17.20
N MET A 471 19.51 -12.21 18.46
CA MET A 471 20.78 -12.54 19.12
C MET A 471 21.02 -14.04 19.24
N LYS A 472 19.97 -14.83 19.52
CA LYS A 472 20.09 -16.30 19.56
C LYS A 472 20.43 -16.90 18.21
N VAL A 473 19.94 -16.32 17.11
CA VAL A 473 20.31 -16.78 15.75
C VAL A 473 21.81 -16.57 15.50
N ILE A 474 22.36 -15.42 15.91
CA ILE A 474 23.80 -15.13 15.83
C ILE A 474 24.61 -16.12 16.68
N GLU A 475 24.13 -16.46 17.89
CA GLU A 475 24.77 -17.50 18.71
C GLU A 475 24.73 -18.89 18.05
N ILE A 476 23.65 -19.21 17.33
CA ILE A 476 23.54 -20.47 16.59
C ILE A 476 24.55 -20.53 15.45
N GLU A 477 24.75 -19.44 14.70
CA GLU A 477 25.74 -19.36 13.63
C GLU A 477 27.16 -19.71 14.13
N GLY A 478 27.60 -19.14 15.26
CA GLY A 478 28.90 -19.48 15.83
C GLY A 478 29.04 -20.96 16.25
N ASN A 479 27.93 -21.62 16.58
CA ASN A 479 27.91 -23.06 16.85
C ASN A 479 27.97 -23.87 15.55
N VAL A 480 27.29 -23.44 14.48
CA VAL A 480 27.35 -24.06 13.15
C VAL A 480 28.76 -23.98 12.58
N ASP A 481 29.44 -22.84 12.71
CA ASP A 481 30.85 -22.65 12.36
C ASP A 481 31.79 -23.64 13.05
N SER A 482 31.56 -23.84 14.35
CA SER A 482 32.34 -24.77 15.15
C SER A 482 32.06 -26.21 14.76
N MET A 483 30.80 -26.51 14.42
CA MET A 483 30.36 -27.81 13.92
C MET A 483 30.97 -28.13 12.56
N GLU A 484 30.96 -27.20 11.60
CA GLU A 484 31.57 -27.36 10.27
C GLU A 484 33.04 -27.79 10.36
N LYS A 485 33.82 -27.08 11.18
CA LYS A 485 35.24 -27.37 11.42
C LYS A 485 35.44 -28.76 12.02
N SER A 486 34.60 -29.14 12.99
CA SER A 486 34.63 -30.46 13.62
C SER A 486 34.31 -31.57 12.61
N LEU A 487 33.24 -31.38 11.83
CA LEU A 487 32.79 -32.34 10.81
C LEU A 487 33.83 -32.53 9.69
N ARG A 488 34.52 -31.46 9.28
CA ARG A 488 35.67 -31.56 8.36
C ARG A 488 36.77 -32.45 8.92
N VAL A 489 37.18 -32.23 10.16
CA VAL A 489 38.24 -33.03 10.79
C VAL A 489 37.82 -34.49 10.91
N ASN A 490 36.61 -34.75 11.39
CA ASN A 490 36.05 -36.10 11.48
C ASN A 490 36.03 -36.79 10.11
N HIS A 491 35.62 -36.08 9.06
CA HIS A 491 35.59 -36.59 7.70
C HIS A 491 36.99 -36.97 7.18
N ILE A 492 37.99 -36.10 7.35
CA ILE A 492 39.38 -36.37 6.95
C ILE A 492 39.95 -37.58 7.69
N GLN A 493 39.63 -37.75 8.98
CA GLN A 493 40.02 -38.94 9.74
C GLN A 493 39.38 -40.21 9.17
N ARG A 494 38.10 -40.18 8.80
CA ARG A 494 37.42 -41.31 8.14
C ARG A 494 38.06 -41.66 6.80
N LEU A 495 38.44 -40.65 6.01
CA LEU A 495 39.11 -40.83 4.72
C LEU A 495 40.48 -41.49 4.91
N ASN A 496 41.30 -40.97 5.82
CA ASN A 496 42.63 -41.51 6.12
C ASN A 496 42.57 -42.96 6.61
N ASN A 497 41.52 -43.31 7.37
CA ASN A 497 41.31 -44.67 7.88
C ASN A 497 40.57 -45.59 6.89
N HIS A 498 40.29 -45.13 5.67
CA HIS A 498 39.60 -45.90 4.62
C HIS A 498 38.19 -46.34 5.02
N LEU A 499 37.54 -45.57 5.89
CA LEU A 499 36.19 -45.81 6.42
C LEU A 499 35.08 -45.13 5.60
N CYS A 500 35.43 -44.41 4.52
CA CYS A 500 34.48 -43.78 3.61
C CYS A 500 34.96 -43.82 2.15
N ASN A 501 34.01 -43.77 1.22
CA ASN A 501 34.29 -43.61 -0.21
C ASN A 501 34.72 -42.14 -0.49
N PRO A 502 35.86 -41.89 -1.15
CA PRO A 502 36.31 -40.54 -1.49
C PRO A 502 35.27 -39.70 -2.25
N SER A 503 34.49 -40.32 -3.13
CA SER A 503 33.47 -39.63 -3.94
C SER A 503 32.31 -39.14 -3.08
N SER A 504 31.85 -39.94 -2.10
CA SER A 504 30.86 -39.50 -1.10
C SER A 504 31.43 -38.41 -0.18
N GLY A 505 32.75 -38.38 -0.01
CA GLY A 505 33.42 -37.40 0.84
C GLY A 505 33.43 -35.99 0.30
N VAL A 506 33.59 -35.81 -1.01
CA VAL A 506 33.48 -34.48 -1.65
C VAL A 506 32.09 -33.89 -1.40
N ILE A 507 31.04 -34.68 -1.64
CA ILE A 507 29.65 -34.27 -1.44
C ILE A 507 29.36 -33.95 0.03
N PHE A 508 29.91 -34.73 0.97
CA PHE A 508 29.79 -34.45 2.40
C PHE A 508 30.34 -33.05 2.74
N LEU A 509 31.53 -32.72 2.23
CA LEU A 509 32.18 -31.45 2.46
C LEU A 509 31.43 -30.28 1.82
N ASP A 510 30.88 -30.47 0.62
CA ASP A 510 30.10 -29.45 -0.07
C ASP A 510 28.74 -29.24 0.63
N PHE A 511 28.12 -30.29 1.16
CA PHE A 511 26.88 -30.18 1.93
C PHE A 511 27.09 -29.33 3.20
N ILE A 512 28.09 -29.65 4.02
CA ILE A 512 28.34 -28.89 5.26
C ILE A 512 28.74 -27.43 4.96
N SER A 513 29.42 -27.17 3.85
CA SER A 513 29.76 -25.81 3.44
C SER A 513 28.53 -25.02 3.00
N ASN A 514 27.57 -25.62 2.29
CA ASN A 514 26.32 -24.94 1.97
C ASN A 514 25.47 -24.69 3.23
N MET A 515 25.45 -25.64 4.18
CA MET A 515 24.76 -25.47 5.47
C MET A 515 25.32 -24.30 6.28
N GLU A 516 26.64 -24.15 6.36
CA GLU A 516 27.30 -23.02 7.05
C GLU A 516 26.92 -21.69 6.40
N ARG A 517 27.04 -21.56 5.07
CA ARG A 517 26.61 -20.33 4.36
C ARG A 517 25.15 -19.98 4.57
N ILE A 518 24.24 -20.97 4.62
CA ILE A 518 22.83 -20.72 4.94
C ILE A 518 22.68 -20.15 6.35
N SER A 519 23.48 -20.61 7.31
CA SER A 519 23.52 -20.08 8.67
C SER A 519 24.04 -18.64 8.70
N ASP A 520 25.04 -18.30 7.89
CA ASP A 520 25.54 -16.93 7.75
C ASP A 520 24.44 -16.00 7.25
N HIS A 521 23.72 -16.41 6.20
CA HIS A 521 22.59 -15.63 5.67
C HIS A 521 21.44 -15.50 6.70
N ALA A 522 21.15 -16.54 7.48
CA ALA A 522 20.21 -16.45 8.60
C ALA A 522 20.67 -15.42 9.65
N SER A 523 21.97 -15.37 9.94
CA SER A 523 22.60 -14.38 10.83
C SER A 523 22.48 -12.96 10.27
N ASN A 524 22.72 -12.76 8.97
CA ASN A 524 22.54 -11.46 8.31
C ASN A 524 21.09 -10.95 8.41
N ILE A 525 20.11 -11.83 8.17
CA ILE A 525 18.69 -11.50 8.36
C ILE A 525 18.42 -11.08 9.81
N ALA A 526 18.98 -11.79 10.80
CA ALA A 526 18.87 -11.43 12.20
C ALA A 526 19.56 -10.11 12.56
N MET A 527 20.72 -9.81 11.96
CA MET A 527 21.41 -8.53 12.13
C MET A 527 20.58 -7.36 11.61
N ALA A 528 19.89 -7.53 10.47
CA ALA A 528 18.97 -6.51 9.95
C ALA A 528 17.87 -6.15 10.96
N VAL A 529 17.35 -7.12 11.73
CA VAL A 529 16.38 -6.89 12.82
C VAL A 529 17.00 -6.04 13.94
N LEU A 530 18.24 -6.34 14.33
CA LEU A 530 18.95 -5.60 15.38
C LEU A 530 19.24 -4.16 14.95
N ASP A 531 19.57 -3.95 13.67
CA ASP A 531 19.78 -2.61 13.12
C ASP A 531 18.48 -1.81 13.05
N GLU A 532 17.37 -2.43 12.64
CA GLU A 532 16.05 -1.79 12.69
C GLU A 532 15.67 -1.40 14.14
N LEU A 533 15.95 -2.24 15.13
CA LEU A 533 15.71 -1.91 16.54
C LEU A 533 16.56 -0.74 17.06
N LYS A 534 17.77 -0.54 16.55
CA LYS A 534 18.60 0.64 16.87
C LYS A 534 17.97 1.91 16.30
N THR A 535 17.45 1.87 15.08
CA THR A 535 16.77 3.02 14.44
C THR A 535 15.42 3.37 15.06
N ASN A 536 14.82 2.44 15.83
CA ASN A 536 13.55 2.63 16.52
C ASN A 536 13.68 3.28 17.92
N LYS A 537 14.89 3.40 18.46
CA LYS A 537 15.19 4.14 19.69
C LYS A 537 15.53 5.59 19.37
#